data_AF-A0AA36GMA9-F1
#
_entry.id   AF-A0AA36GMA9-F1
#
_cell.length_a   1.000
_cell.length_b   1.000
_cell.length_c   1.000
_cell.angle_alpha   90.00
_cell.angle_beta   90.00
_cell.angle_gamma   90.00
#
_symmetry.space_group_name_H-M   'P 1'
#
loop_
_entity.id
_entity.type
_entity.pdbx_description
1 polymer ?
#
loop_
_entity_poly.entity_id
_entity_poly.type
_entity_poly.pdbx_seq_one_letter_code
_entity_poly.pdbx_strand_id
1 'polypeptide(L)'
;MRTSAVSLAKHFGGLGKMYGEHRFALAPNEQKAFKGFIDQAIVKVFRTYVWDQWYYYLPQAVGAYLLYDWAKRKNYEVSRKNPADFANDQ
;
A
#
# COMPACT_ATOMS: atom_id res chain seq x y z
N MET A 1 -6.78 -32.29 -11.55
CA MET A 1 -7.53 -32.13 -12.81
C MET A 1 -8.48 -30.93 -12.66
N ARG A 2 -8.49 -29.98 -13.60
CA ARG A 2 -9.44 -28.85 -13.59
C ARG A 2 -10.80 -29.39 -14.02
N THR A 3 -11.80 -29.42 -13.13
CA THR A 3 -13.04 -30.20 -13.30
C THR A 3 -14.23 -29.44 -13.88
N SER A 4 -14.13 -28.13 -14.14
CA SER A 4 -15.27 -27.33 -14.64
C SER A 4 -14.98 -26.69 -16.00
N ALA A 5 -16.00 -26.66 -16.87
CA ALA A 5 -15.93 -26.03 -18.20
C ALA A 5 -15.52 -24.55 -18.12
N VAL A 6 -15.93 -23.85 -17.06
CA VAL A 6 -15.53 -22.46 -16.76
C VAL A 6 -14.03 -22.36 -16.43
N SER A 7 -13.45 -23.37 -15.78
CA SER A 7 -12.00 -23.41 -15.52
C SER A 7 -11.18 -23.79 -16.76
N LEU A 8 -11.77 -24.52 -17.71
CA LEU A 8 -11.16 -24.88 -19.01
C LEU A 8 -11.25 -23.74 -20.03
N ALA A 9 -12.24 -22.85 -19.92
CA ALA A 9 -12.41 -21.68 -20.79
C ALA A 9 -11.49 -20.49 -20.43
N LYS A 10 -10.65 -20.60 -19.40
CA LYS A 10 -9.68 -19.56 -18.97
C LYS A 10 -8.44 -19.49 -19.89
N HIS A 11 -8.62 -19.63 -21.19
CA HIS A 11 -7.57 -19.53 -22.20
C HIS A 11 -7.97 -18.51 -23.27
N PHE A 12 -6.97 -17.96 -23.97
CA PHE A 12 -7.21 -17.05 -25.09
C PHE A 12 -8.17 -17.70 -26.10
N GLY A 13 -9.25 -16.97 -26.43
CA GLY A 13 -10.37 -17.48 -27.24
C GLY A 13 -11.64 -17.85 -26.44
N GLY A 14 -11.53 -18.11 -25.13
CA GLY A 14 -12.65 -18.45 -24.24
C GLY A 14 -12.98 -17.41 -23.15
N LEU A 15 -12.26 -16.28 -23.13
CA LEU A 15 -12.29 -15.28 -22.05
C LEU A 15 -13.60 -14.49 -21.96
N GLY A 16 -14.30 -14.28 -23.07
CA GLY A 16 -15.54 -13.51 -23.11
C GLY A 16 -15.90 -13.06 -24.52
N LYS A 17 -17.18 -12.69 -24.72
CA LYS A 17 -17.66 -12.10 -25.97
C LYS A 17 -17.58 -10.58 -25.86
N MET A 18 -16.78 -9.94 -26.72
CA MET A 18 -16.66 -8.48 -26.84
C MET A 18 -16.99 -8.10 -28.29
N TYR A 19 -17.79 -7.05 -28.47
CA TYR A 19 -18.23 -6.58 -29.78
C TYR A 19 -18.01 -5.06 -29.90
N GLY A 20 -17.59 -4.59 -31.08
CA GLY A 20 -17.50 -3.14 -31.38
C GLY A 20 -16.30 -2.40 -30.79
N GLU A 21 -15.27 -3.10 -30.29
CA GLU A 21 -14.06 -2.46 -29.78
C GLU A 21 -12.94 -2.47 -30.83
N HIS A 22 -12.44 -1.28 -31.19
CA HIS A 22 -11.27 -1.12 -32.06
C HIS A 22 -10.09 -0.57 -31.25
N ARG A 23 -8.97 -1.28 -31.27
CA ARG A 23 -7.74 -0.88 -30.57
C ARG A 23 -6.65 -0.57 -31.58
N PHE A 24 -6.02 0.59 -31.43
CA PHE A 24 -4.89 1.00 -32.26
C PHE A 24 -3.61 1.00 -31.42
N ALA A 25 -2.54 0.48 -31.98
CA ALA A 25 -1.23 0.46 -31.36
C ALA A 25 -0.15 0.75 -32.40
N LEU A 26 0.90 1.46 -31.98
CA LEU A 26 2.11 1.70 -32.77
C LEU A 26 3.11 0.56 -32.50
N ALA A 27 3.94 0.24 -33.48
CA ALA A 27 5.00 -0.74 -33.27
C ALA A 27 6.02 -0.22 -32.24
N PRO A 28 6.62 -1.07 -31.37
CA PRO A 28 7.47 -0.59 -30.27
C PRO A 28 8.71 0.20 -30.73
N ASN A 29 9.24 -0.10 -31.91
CA ASN A 29 10.35 0.59 -32.55
C ASN A 29 10.01 2.04 -32.98
N GLU A 30 8.74 2.35 -33.16
CA GLU A 30 8.27 3.71 -33.50
C GLU A 30 7.92 4.54 -32.26
N GLN A 31 7.91 3.91 -31.08
CA GLN A 31 7.58 4.56 -29.81
C GLN A 31 8.84 5.00 -29.06
N LYS A 32 8.72 6.07 -28.28
CA LYS A 32 9.74 6.47 -27.31
C LYS A 32 9.46 5.80 -25.97
N ALA A 33 10.35 4.91 -25.53
CA ALA A 33 10.18 4.14 -24.30
C ALA A 33 9.92 4.99 -23.05
N PHE A 34 10.56 6.15 -22.94
CA PHE A 34 10.46 7.06 -21.78
C PHE A 34 9.72 8.37 -22.10
N LYS A 35 8.75 8.33 -23.02
CA LYS A 35 7.97 9.52 -23.36
C LYS A 35 7.28 10.09 -22.11
N GLY A 36 7.58 11.34 -21.76
CA GLY A 36 6.98 12.00 -20.61
C GLY A 36 7.47 11.46 -19.26
N PHE A 37 8.70 10.94 -19.18
CA PHE A 37 9.25 10.32 -17.96
C PHE A 37 9.03 11.13 -16.69
N ILE A 38 9.34 12.43 -16.69
CA ILE A 38 9.19 13.28 -15.48
C ILE A 38 7.71 13.37 -15.06
N ASP A 39 6.82 13.64 -16.01
CA ASP A 39 5.39 13.75 -15.74
C ASP A 39 4.80 12.42 -15.23
N GLN A 40 5.14 11.31 -15.88
CA GLN A 40 4.59 10.00 -15.53
C GLN A 40 5.24 9.38 -14.29
N ALA A 41 6.57 9.44 -14.16
CA ALA A 41 7.30 8.77 -13.09
C ALA A 41 7.39 9.62 -11.82
N ILE A 42 7.34 10.95 -11.92
CA ILE A 42 7.48 11.83 -10.76
C ILE A 42 6.15 12.49 -10.42
N VAL A 43 5.58 13.28 -11.33
CA VAL A 43 4.38 14.08 -11.04
C VAL A 43 3.18 13.17 -10.73
N LYS A 44 2.92 12.19 -11.59
CA LYS A 44 1.79 11.27 -11.41
C LYS A 44 1.97 10.36 -10.19
N VAL A 45 3.18 9.87 -9.94
CA VAL A 45 3.50 9.04 -8.76
C VAL A 45 3.32 9.85 -7.47
N PHE A 46 3.87 11.06 -7.41
CA PHE A 46 3.70 11.95 -6.26
C PHE A 46 2.22 12.25 -6.01
N ARG A 47 1.47 12.65 -7.05
CA ARG A 47 0.03 12.89 -6.92
C ARG A 47 -0.70 11.66 -6.39
N THR A 48 -0.42 10.48 -6.94
CA THR A 48 -1.12 9.24 -6.56
C THR A 48 -0.85 8.90 -5.09
N TYR A 49 0.42 8.84 -4.67
CA TYR A 49 0.75 8.39 -3.32
C TYR A 49 0.56 9.49 -2.28
N VAL A 50 1.09 10.67 -2.54
CA VAL A 50 1.15 11.76 -1.54
C VAL A 50 -0.14 12.55 -1.48
N TRP A 51 -0.85 12.74 -2.59
CA TRP A 51 -2.07 13.54 -2.60
C TRP A 51 -3.34 12.67 -2.52
N ASP A 52 -3.44 11.64 -3.35
CA ASP A 52 -4.67 10.85 -3.50
C ASP A 52 -4.77 9.68 -2.49
N GLN A 53 -3.66 9.19 -1.94
CA GLN A 53 -3.65 7.97 -1.12
C GLN A 53 -3.07 8.12 0.29
N TRP A 54 -2.54 9.29 0.67
CA TRP A 54 -1.85 9.47 1.95
C TRP A 54 -2.70 9.08 3.17
N TYR A 55 -4.00 9.32 3.12
CA TYR A 55 -4.92 9.04 4.22
C TYR A 55 -5.16 7.54 4.48
N TYR A 56 -4.82 6.66 3.54
CA TYR A 56 -4.94 5.22 3.77
C TYR A 56 -3.86 4.68 4.70
N TYR A 57 -2.64 5.23 4.63
CA TYR A 57 -1.49 4.68 5.35
C TYR A 57 -0.95 5.62 6.44
N LEU A 58 -1.00 6.94 6.23
CA LEU A 58 -0.37 7.91 7.13
C LEU A 58 -1.04 7.94 8.51
N PRO A 59 -2.39 7.95 8.64
CA PRO A 59 -3.03 7.90 9.96
C PRO A 59 -2.70 6.63 10.74
N GLN A 60 -2.64 5.49 10.05
CA GLN A 60 -2.31 4.20 10.67
C GLN A 60 -0.87 4.18 11.16
N ALA A 61 0.07 4.68 10.36
CA ALA A 61 1.48 4.78 10.71
C ALA A 61 1.71 5.72 11.91
N VAL A 62 1.06 6.89 11.91
CA VAL A 62 1.14 7.85 13.03
C VAL A 62 0.52 7.25 14.29
N GLY A 63 -0.65 6.63 14.19
CA GLY A 63 -1.29 5.96 15.33
C GLY A 63 -0.41 4.87 15.95
N ALA A 64 0.20 4.04 15.12
CA ALA A 64 1.13 3.00 15.57
C ALA A 64 2.37 3.60 16.26
N TYR A 65 2.92 4.70 15.73
CA TYR A 65 4.07 5.37 16.33
C TYR A 65 3.76 5.99 17.69
N LEU A 66 2.60 6.65 17.82
CA LEU A 66 2.16 7.22 19.10
C LEU A 66 1.95 6.14 20.16
N LEU A 67 1.34 5.02 19.79
CA LEU A 67 1.17 3.88 20.67
C LEU A 67 2.53 3.31 21.12
N TYR A 68 3.46 3.17 20.19
CA TYR A 68 4.81 2.70 20.47
C TYR A 68 5.56 3.61 21.45
N ASP A 69 5.53 4.93 21.25
CA ASP A 69 6.20 5.89 22.13
C ASP A 69 5.61 5.86 23.54
N TRP A 70 4.27 5.86 23.64
CA TRP A 70 3.57 5.74 24.92
C TRP A 70 3.96 4.45 25.65
N ALA A 71 3.93 3.31 24.96
CA ALA A 71 4.24 2.01 25.56
C ALA A 71 5.68 1.97 26.09
N LYS A 72 6.64 2.52 25.34
CA LYS A 72 8.04 2.62 25.80
C LYS A 72 8.19 3.50 27.03
N ARG A 73 7.58 4.69 27.02
CA ARG A 73 7.65 5.63 28.14
C ARG A 73 7.00 5.06 29.39
N LYS A 74 5.82 4.44 29.25
CA LYS A 74 5.12 3.79 30.36
C LYS A 74 5.88 2.60 30.92
N ASN A 75 6.45 1.76 30.06
CA ASN A 75 7.27 0.65 30.53
C ASN A 75 8.48 1.14 31.34
N TYR A 76 9.12 2.22 30.88
CA TYR A 76 10.21 2.85 31.63
C TYR A 76 9.75 3.42 32.98
N GLU A 77 8.61 4.14 33.02
CA GLU A 77 8.03 4.68 34.26
C GLU A 77 7.72 3.58 35.28
N VAL A 78 7.03 2.52 34.86
CA VAL A 78 6.60 1.42 35.74
C VAL A 78 7.78 0.53 36.18
N SER A 79 8.83 0.42 35.35
CA SER A 79 10.02 -0.35 35.73
C SER A 79 10.86 0.35 36.81
N ARG A 80 10.63 1.65 37.07
CA ARG A 80 11.30 2.35 38.17
C ARG A 80 10.57 2.08 39.47
N LYS A 81 11.34 1.78 40.52
CA LYS A 81 10.83 1.64 41.87
C LYS A 81 10.13 2.93 42.30
N ASN A 82 8.91 2.82 42.82
CA ASN A 82 8.19 3.96 43.37
C ASN A 82 8.64 4.20 44.82
N PRO A 83 9.24 5.36 45.16
CA PRO A 83 9.69 5.63 46.51
C PRO A 83 8.55 5.67 47.55
N ALA A 84 7.30 5.93 47.11
CA ALA A 84 6.15 5.91 48.00
C ALA A 84 5.80 4.50 48.53
N ASP A 85 6.21 3.44 47.81
CA ASP A 85 5.92 2.06 48.22
C ASP A 85 6.78 1.63 49.42
N PHE A 86 7.90 2.32 49.69
CA PHE A 86 8.82 2.03 50.80
C PHE A 86 8.64 3.00 51.99
N ALA A 87 7.69 3.92 51.93
CA ALA A 87 7.51 4.96 52.95
C ALA A 87 6.96 4.42 54.29
N ASN A 88 6.27 3.27 54.26
CA ASN A 88 5.63 2.63 55.42
C ASN A 88 6.14 1.21 55.69
N ASP A 89 7.23 0.80 55.05
CA ASP A 89 7.86 -0.50 55.30
C ASP A 89 8.78 -0.34 56.53
N GLN A 90 8.38 -0.95 57.66
CA GLN A 90 9.15 -1.00 58.92
C GLN A 90 9.96 -2.29 59.02
#